data_AF-K5WTD1-F1
#
_entry.id   AF-K5WTD1-F1
#
_cell.length_a   1.000
_cell.length_b   1.000
_cell.length_c   1.000
_cell.angle_alpha   90.00
_cell.angle_beta   90.00
_cell.angle_gamma   90.00
#
_symmetry.space_group_name_H-M   'P 1'
#
loop_
_entity.id
_entity.type
_entity.pdbx_description
1 polymer ?
#
loop_
_entity_poly.entity_id
_entity_poly.type
_entity_poly.pdbx_seq_one_letter_code
_entity_poly.pdbx_strand_id
1 'polypeptide(L)'
;MRILKTHVLLRFVNSYIVDSPQPANITYLWNFGSLLATCLVIQILTGAFLAMKKCVAIKFHYMLETPKDLYTTVINNKHSKNYTYETMDNQQETFGQIRL
;
A
#
# COMPACT_ATOMS: atom_id res chain seq x y z
N MET A 1 11.20 -16.24 39.25
CA MET A 1 10.16 -16.24 38.19
C MET A 1 10.67 -15.45 37.00
N ARG A 2 10.55 -15.97 35.77
CA ARG A 2 11.06 -15.28 34.56
C ARG A 2 10.39 -13.91 34.43
N ILE A 3 11.20 -12.86 34.27
CA ILE A 3 10.78 -11.44 34.16
C ILE A 3 9.73 -11.23 33.06
N LEU A 4 9.68 -12.14 32.08
CA LEU A 4 8.69 -12.25 31.01
C LEU A 4 7.23 -12.38 31.47
N LYS A 5 6.97 -12.90 32.68
CA LYS A 5 5.59 -13.08 33.20
C LYS A 5 5.09 -11.92 34.06
N THR A 6 5.97 -10.98 34.41
CA THR A 6 5.66 -9.88 35.35
C THR A 6 4.98 -8.70 34.68
N HIS A 7 5.37 -8.35 33.44
CA HIS A 7 4.73 -7.24 32.71
C HIS A 7 3.49 -7.71 31.97
N VAL A 8 2.40 -6.95 32.07
CA VAL A 8 1.09 -7.27 31.46
C VAL A 8 1.22 -7.53 29.95
N LEU A 9 1.93 -6.67 29.21
CA LEU A 9 2.14 -6.84 27.77
C LEU A 9 2.96 -8.09 27.44
N LEU A 10 4.05 -8.32 28.18
CA LEU A 10 4.91 -9.48 27.96
C LEU A 10 4.23 -10.80 28.36
N ARG A 11 3.34 -10.77 29.35
CA ARG A 11 2.52 -11.93 29.75
C ARG A 11 1.58 -12.37 28.64
N PHE A 12 0.91 -11.43 27.95
CA PHE A 12 0.05 -11.77 26.81
C PHE A 12 0.85 -12.40 25.68
N VAL A 13 1.97 -11.78 25.28
CA VAL A 13 2.84 -12.32 24.21
C VAL A 13 3.36 -13.72 24.58
N ASN A 14 3.80 -13.90 25.83
CA ASN A 14 4.29 -15.19 26.31
C ASN A 14 3.20 -16.26 26.30
N SER A 15 1.94 -15.93 26.62
CA SER A 15 0.83 -16.88 26.59
C SER A 15 0.42 -17.32 25.18
N TYR A 16 0.54 -16.45 24.17
CA TYR A 16 0.14 -16.78 22.79
C TYR A 16 1.27 -17.42 21.97
N ILE A 17 2.53 -17.06 22.21
CA ILE A 17 3.67 -17.49 21.38
C ILE A 17 4.49 -18.59 22.04
N VAL A 18 4.71 -18.53 23.35
CA VAL A 18 5.73 -19.35 24.05
C VAL A 18 5.10 -20.48 24.87
N ASP A 19 4.10 -20.17 25.69
CA ASP A 19 3.45 -21.11 26.61
C ASP A 19 2.12 -21.65 26.04
N SER A 20 1.89 -21.54 24.73
CA SER A 20 0.67 -22.07 24.11
C SER A 20 0.74 -23.60 24.00
N PRO A 21 -0.19 -24.36 24.64
CA PRO A 21 -0.22 -25.81 24.48
C PRO A 21 -0.63 -26.16 23.05
N GLN A 22 0.30 -26.70 22.26
CA GLN A 22 0.02 -27.21 20.92
C GLN A 22 -0.07 -28.74 20.94
N PRO A 23 -1.08 -29.32 20.27
CA PRO A 23 -1.23 -30.76 20.16
C PRO A 23 -0.01 -31.35 19.42
N ALA A 24 0.51 -32.49 19.89
CA ALA A 24 1.72 -33.11 19.34
C ALA A 24 1.57 -33.62 17.88
N ASN A 25 0.35 -33.70 17.36
CA ASN A 25 0.04 -34.09 15.99
C ASN A 25 -0.27 -32.87 15.11
N ILE A 26 0.74 -32.03 14.86
CA ILE A 26 0.60 -30.80 14.06
C ILE A 26 0.77 -31.13 12.58
N THR A 27 -0.26 -30.83 11.79
CA THR A 27 -0.22 -30.98 10.33
C THR A 27 0.51 -29.79 9.70
N TYR A 28 1.04 -29.94 8.48
CA TYR A 28 1.65 -28.84 7.73
C TYR A 28 0.71 -27.64 7.54
N LEU A 29 -0.61 -27.85 7.61
CA LEU A 29 -1.62 -26.80 7.52
C LEU A 29 -1.49 -25.76 8.66
N TRP A 30 -0.95 -26.15 9.81
CA TRP A 30 -0.75 -25.27 10.95
C TRP A 30 0.38 -24.24 10.71
N ASN A 31 1.31 -24.51 9.78
CA ASN A 31 2.36 -23.57 9.37
C ASN A 31 1.87 -22.50 8.37
N PHE A 32 0.70 -22.67 7.75
CA PHE A 32 0.15 -21.64 6.86
C PHE A 32 -0.27 -20.38 7.60
N GLY A 33 -0.61 -20.48 8.90
CA GLY A 33 -0.98 -19.32 9.71
C GLY A 33 0.16 -18.31 9.86
N SER A 34 1.38 -18.77 10.16
CA SER A 34 2.55 -17.90 10.27
C SER A 34 2.98 -17.35 8.91
N LEU A 35 2.89 -18.16 7.86
CA LEU A 35 3.21 -17.74 6.49
C LEU A 35 2.26 -16.62 6.01
N LEU A 36 0.97 -16.72 6.29
CA LEU A 36 -0.02 -15.70 5.97
C LEU A 36 0.23 -14.40 6.73
N ALA A 37 0.56 -14.49 8.02
CA ALA A 37 0.90 -13.33 8.83
C ALA A 37 2.12 -12.57 8.29
N THR A 38 3.17 -13.30 7.91
CA THR A 38 4.36 -12.70 7.27
C THR A 38 4.02 -12.08 5.91
N CYS A 39 3.21 -12.76 5.09
CA CYS A 39 2.78 -12.26 3.79
C CYS A 39 2.04 -10.92 3.92
N LEU A 40 1.12 -10.81 4.89
CA LEU A 40 0.35 -9.60 5.13
C LEU A 40 1.23 -8.42 5.55
N VAL A 41 2.21 -8.64 6.43
CA VAL A 41 3.16 -7.60 6.85
C VAL A 41 3.95 -7.06 5.64
N ILE A 42 4.45 -7.96 4.79
CA ILE A 42 5.19 -7.57 3.59
C ILE A 42 4.28 -6.81 2.61
N GLN A 43 3.01 -7.22 2.45
CA GLN A 43 2.05 -6.53 1.59
C GLN A 43 1.77 -5.10 2.07
N ILE A 44 1.56 -4.88 3.37
CA ILE A 44 1.32 -3.55 3.94
C ILE A 44 2.53 -2.65 3.72
N LEU A 45 3.74 -3.15 3.99
CA LEU A 45 4.97 -2.40 3.77
C LEU A 45 5.15 -2.04 2.30
N THR A 46 5.01 -3.03 1.41
CA THR A 46 5.18 -2.82 -0.04
C THR A 46 4.12 -1.87 -0.60
N GLY A 47 2.86 -2.00 -0.18
CA GLY A 47 1.77 -1.11 -0.55
C GLY A 47 2.02 0.34 -0.09
N ALA A 48 2.55 0.53 1.13
CA ALA A 48 2.91 1.85 1.62
C ALA A 48 4.05 2.49 0.80
N PHE A 49 5.10 1.74 0.49
CA PHE A 49 6.19 2.23 -0.35
C PHE A 49 5.72 2.57 -1.77
N LEU A 50 4.85 1.74 -2.35
CA LEU A 50 4.32 1.97 -3.69
C LEU A 50 3.44 3.22 -3.74
N ALA A 51 2.58 3.44 -2.74
CA ALA A 51 1.72 4.62 -2.64
C ALA A 51 2.54 5.92 -2.56
N MET A 52 3.62 5.94 -1.77
CA MET A 52 4.49 7.11 -1.66
C MET A 52 5.16 7.45 -2.99
N LYS A 53 5.71 6.46 -3.70
CA LYS A 53 6.35 6.69 -5.01
C LYS A 53 5.36 7.16 -6.07
N LYS A 54 4.14 6.64 -6.07
CA LYS A 54 3.07 7.08 -6.99
C LYS A 54 2.65 8.51 -6.72
N CYS A 55 2.45 8.90 -5.46
CA CYS A 55 2.10 10.27 -5.08
C CYS A 55 3.14 11.29 -5.57
N VAL A 56 4.43 10.98 -5.40
CA VAL A 56 5.52 11.86 -5.87
C VAL A 56 5.54 11.96 -7.40
N ALA A 57 5.40 10.84 -8.11
CA ALA A 57 5.39 10.83 -9.58
C ALA A 57 4.22 11.64 -10.16
N ILE A 58 3.03 11.46 -9.58
CA ILE A 58 1.82 12.18 -9.99
C ILE A 58 1.99 13.69 -9.75
N LYS A 59 2.44 14.09 -8.56
CA LYS A 59 2.67 15.51 -8.22
C LYS A 59 3.73 16.16 -9.12
N PHE A 60 4.77 15.41 -9.49
CA PHE A 60 5.80 15.88 -10.40
C PHE A 60 5.27 16.06 -11.84
N HIS A 61 4.47 15.12 -12.34
CA HIS A 61 3.82 15.24 -13.65
C HIS A 61 2.94 16.50 -13.73
N TYR A 62 2.08 16.74 -12.73
CA TYR A 62 1.24 17.94 -12.69
C TYR A 62 2.05 19.24 -12.62
N MET A 63 3.20 19.24 -11.93
CA MET A 63 4.09 20.41 -11.87
C MET A 63 4.74 20.71 -13.23
N LEU A 64 5.06 19.69 -14.03
CA LEU A 64 5.66 19.87 -15.35
C LEU A 64 4.65 20.22 -16.44
N GLU A 65 3.39 19.81 -16.29
CA GLU A 65 2.35 20.02 -17.30
C GLU A 65 1.65 21.37 -17.18
N THR A 66 1.53 21.92 -15.97
CA THR A 66 0.94 23.26 -15.71
C THR A 66 1.46 24.40 -16.60
N PRO A 67 2.78 24.60 -16.81
CA PRO A 67 3.27 25.65 -17.69
C PRO A 67 3.06 25.33 -19.19
N LYS A 68 3.00 24.05 -19.58
CA LYS A 68 2.76 23.63 -20.96
C LYS A 68 1.31 23.84 -21.36
N ASP A 69 0.37 23.45 -20.49
CA ASP A 69 -1.07 23.63 -20.70
C ASP A 69 -1.45 25.11 -20.86
N LEU A 70 -0.79 26.00 -20.12
CA LEU A 70 -1.01 27.43 -20.26
C LEU A 70 -0.52 27.95 -21.62
N TYR A 71 0.67 27.53 -22.05
CA TYR A 71 1.21 27.91 -23.35
C TYR A 71 0.37 27.35 -24.51
N THR A 72 -0.03 26.07 -24.42
CA THR A 72 -0.82 25.40 -25.47
C THR A 72 -2.24 25.95 -25.57
N THR A 73 -2.84 26.38 -24.45
CA THR A 73 -4.18 27.00 -24.41
C THR A 73 -4.17 28.40 -25.01
N VAL A 74 -3.13 29.19 -24.77
CA VAL A 74 -2.96 30.51 -25.38
C VAL A 74 -2.86 30.39 -26.91
N ILE A 75 -2.09 29.43 -27.43
CA ILE A 75 -1.90 29.23 -28.88
C ILE A 75 -3.06 28.49 -29.56
N ASN A 76 -3.75 27.56 -28.89
CA ASN A 76 -4.73 26.65 -29.49
C ASN A 76 -6.12 26.76 -28.83
N ASN A 77 -6.64 27.98 -28.67
CA ASN A 77 -7.89 28.35 -27.97
C ASN A 77 -9.16 27.49 -28.26
N LYS A 78 -9.15 26.59 -29.25
CA LYS A 78 -10.25 25.65 -29.56
C LYS A 78 -9.92 24.16 -29.33
N HIS A 79 -8.66 23.77 -29.36
CA HIS A 79 -8.21 22.37 -29.30
C HIS A 79 -7.86 21.91 -27.87
N SER A 80 -7.48 22.87 -27.00
CA SER A 80 -7.13 22.63 -25.59
C SER A 80 -8.24 21.89 -24.82
N LYS A 81 -9.52 22.18 -25.08
CA LYS A 81 -10.63 21.55 -24.35
C LYS A 81 -10.66 20.03 -24.50
N ASN A 82 -10.37 19.47 -25.68
CA ASN A 82 -10.48 18.02 -25.91
C ASN A 82 -9.44 17.22 -25.12
N TYR A 83 -8.20 17.73 -25.02
CA TYR A 83 -7.13 17.07 -24.28
C TYR A 83 -7.34 17.05 -22.77
N THR A 84 -8.05 18.05 -22.23
CA THR A 84 -8.36 18.11 -20.80
C THR A 84 -9.32 17.00 -20.39
N TYR A 85 -10.19 16.49 -21.28
CA TYR A 85 -11.10 15.39 -20.96
C TYR A 85 -10.40 14.02 -21.05
N GLU A 86 -9.59 13.79 -22.08
CA GLU A 86 -8.82 12.53 -22.26
C GLU A 86 -7.79 12.27 -21.15
N THR A 87 -7.19 13.33 -20.59
CA THR A 87 -6.23 13.18 -19.48
C THR A 87 -6.92 12.86 -18.15
N MET A 88 -8.16 13.33 -17.93
CA MET A 88 -8.91 13.03 -16.69
C MET A 88 -9.39 11.57 -16.67
N ASP A 89 -9.78 10.99 -17.80
CA ASP A 89 -10.17 9.58 -17.90
C ASP A 89 -8.97 8.64 -17.67
N ASN A 90 -7.81 8.94 -18.27
CA ASN A 90 -6.59 8.12 -18.09
C ASN A 90 -6.04 8.17 -16.64
N GLN A 91 -6.21 9.29 -15.94
CA GLN A 91 -5.86 9.36 -14.51
C GLN A 91 -6.77 8.45 -13.68
N GLN A 92 -8.08 8.44 -13.95
CA GLN A 92 -9.05 7.62 -13.22
C GLN A 92 -8.84 6.12 -13.44
N GLU A 93 -8.46 5.70 -14.64
CA GLU A 93 -8.08 4.31 -14.91
C GLU A 93 -6.83 3.89 -14.14
N THR A 94 -5.84 4.77 -14.02
CA THR A 94 -4.62 4.50 -13.23
C THR A 94 -4.91 4.32 -11.74
N PHE A 95 -5.90 5.05 -11.19
CA PHE A 95 -6.38 4.85 -9.82
C PHE A 95 -7.25 3.59 -9.67
N GLY A 96 -8.02 3.22 -10.71
CA GLY A 96 -8.77 1.97 -10.76
C GLY A 96 -7.88 0.72 -10.72
N GLN A 97 -6.70 0.78 -11.35
CA GLN A 97 -5.70 -0.29 -11.35
C GLN A 97 -4.98 -0.50 -10.00
N ILE A 98 -5.19 0.39 -9.01
CA ILE A 98 -4.65 0.25 -7.64
C ILE A 98 -5.63 -0.56 -6.75
N ARG A 99 -6.85 -0.84 -7.21
CA ARG A 99 -7.79 -1.77 -6.57
C ARG A 99 -7.71 -3.16 -7.17
N LEU A 100 -6.58 -3.85 -7.02
CA LEU A 100 -6.47 -5.30 -7.13
C LEU A 100 -5.50 -5.81 -6.05
#